data_AF-A0A971CLE0-F1
#
_entry.id   AF-A0A971CLE0-F1
#
_cell.length_a   1.000
_cell.length_b   1.000
_cell.length_c   1.000
_cell.angle_alpha   90.00
_cell.angle_beta   90.00
_cell.angle_gamma   90.00
#
_symmetry.space_group_name_H-M   'P 1'
#
loop_
_entity.id
_entity.type
_entity.pdbx_description
1 polymer ?
#
loop_
_entity_poly.entity_id
_entity_poly.type
_entity_poly.pdbx_seq_one_letter_code
_entity_poly.pdbx_strand_id
1 'polypeptide(L)'
;MRAFCCSISFFLLFITTADSVFSQSKEEPAPVPASIAIPRPTPEEVRLAERSLAAFLENAAPEVKELNRKYPGLIAVRVPPPNSAVIPNLAPYFQKKHETNLEVARKGDIDVLFMGDSITDFWRNTEGAFAGKPVLDKYFGNLKVANFGIAGDTTEGVLYRLRNGEGRGFSPKAVMLMIGTNNTARNSAAEIAEGVGAVVLELQKCFPKAKILLLGIFPRSTPNDPVRSKIAEINSIISKLHDGDRIHYLDIGAKFLDAQGNIPREIMTDALHPSTKGYEIWAEAVKEPLEKLMR
;
A
#
# COMPACT_ATOMS: atom_id res chain seq x y z
N MET A 1 -24.73 67.15 -43.10
CA MET A 1 -24.84 67.34 -41.64
C MET A 1 -25.58 66.15 -41.03
N ARG A 2 -24.83 65.23 -40.42
CA ARG A 2 -25.16 64.50 -39.17
C ARG A 2 -24.14 63.38 -39.02
N ALA A 3 -23.28 63.55 -38.02
CA ALA A 3 -22.31 62.59 -37.55
C ALA A 3 -23.03 61.42 -36.87
N PHE A 4 -22.51 60.21 -37.04
CA PHE A 4 -22.69 59.13 -36.07
C PHE A 4 -21.34 58.49 -35.81
N CYS A 5 -21.06 58.40 -34.51
CA CYS A 5 -19.82 58.01 -33.87
C CYS A 5 -20.04 56.65 -33.19
N CYS A 6 -18.96 55.87 -33.03
CA CYS A 6 -18.82 54.67 -32.18
C CYS A 6 -19.65 53.43 -32.62
N SER A 7 -19.14 52.19 -32.59
CA SER A 7 -18.07 51.58 -31.80
C SER A 7 -17.36 50.48 -32.59
N ILE A 8 -16.03 50.48 -32.57
CA ILE A 8 -15.20 49.34 -33.00
C ILE A 8 -15.07 48.42 -31.79
N SER A 9 -15.74 47.27 -31.79
CA SER A 9 -15.48 46.21 -30.81
C SER A 9 -14.31 45.35 -31.30
N PHE A 10 -13.20 45.44 -30.58
CA PHE A 10 -12.06 44.53 -30.71
C PHE A 10 -12.49 43.12 -30.30
N PHE A 11 -12.54 42.18 -31.25
CA PHE A 11 -12.58 40.75 -30.96
C PHE A 11 -11.16 40.31 -30.56
N LEU A 12 -10.87 40.29 -29.26
CA LEU A 12 -9.66 39.65 -28.74
C LEU A 12 -9.88 38.13 -28.77
N LEU A 13 -9.24 37.49 -29.74
CA LEU A 13 -9.13 36.04 -29.83
C LEU A 13 -8.26 35.55 -28.66
N PHE A 14 -8.88 35.14 -27.56
CA PHE A 14 -8.16 34.47 -26.48
C PHE A 14 -7.79 33.06 -26.94
N ILE A 15 -6.51 32.90 -27.24
CA ILE A 15 -5.83 31.62 -27.41
C ILE A 15 -6.01 30.84 -26.10
N THR A 16 -6.78 29.76 -26.16
CA THR A 16 -6.88 28.76 -25.10
C THR A 16 -5.52 28.08 -24.97
N THR A 17 -4.71 28.56 -24.02
CA THR A 17 -3.52 27.83 -23.58
C THR A 17 -3.98 26.68 -22.69
N ALA A 18 -3.39 25.52 -22.96
CA ALA A 18 -3.69 24.26 -22.33
C ALA A 18 -3.21 24.24 -20.87
N ASP A 19 -4.08 24.62 -19.94
CA ASP A 19 -3.96 24.28 -18.53
C ASP A 19 -4.79 23.03 -18.23
N SER A 20 -4.37 21.90 -18.79
CA SER A 20 -4.87 20.57 -18.39
C SER A 20 -3.67 19.66 -18.15
N VAL A 21 -2.86 19.99 -17.15
CA VAL A 21 -1.74 19.15 -16.70
C VAL A 21 -1.81 19.06 -15.17
N PHE A 22 -2.33 17.92 -14.71
CA PHE A 22 -2.24 17.39 -13.34
C PHE A 22 -2.68 18.32 -12.19
N SER A 23 -3.99 18.49 -12.03
CA SER A 23 -4.56 18.51 -10.68
C SER A 23 -4.59 17.06 -10.20
N GLN A 24 -3.49 16.58 -9.58
CA GLN A 24 -3.62 15.44 -8.69
C GLN A 24 -4.56 15.91 -7.58
N SER A 25 -5.81 15.48 -7.62
CA SER A 25 -6.65 15.48 -6.42
C SER A 25 -5.79 14.87 -5.32
N LYS A 26 -5.42 15.66 -4.30
CA LYS A 26 -4.68 15.13 -3.16
C LYS A 26 -5.58 14.09 -2.52
N GLU A 27 -5.34 12.81 -2.83
CA GLU A 27 -6.16 11.73 -2.30
C GLU A 27 -6.11 11.79 -0.78
N GLU A 28 -7.28 11.67 -0.16
CA GLU A 28 -7.36 11.64 1.29
C GLU A 28 -6.73 10.35 1.83
N PRO A 29 -6.04 10.40 2.98
CA PRO A 29 -5.57 9.21 3.67
C PRO A 29 -6.68 8.18 3.82
N ALA A 30 -6.37 6.93 3.49
CA ALA A 30 -7.29 5.83 3.66
C ALA A 30 -7.55 5.55 5.16
N PRO A 31 -8.79 5.17 5.54
CA PRO A 31 -9.09 4.73 6.90
C PRO A 31 -8.21 3.54 7.30
N VAL A 32 -7.90 3.43 8.60
CA VAL A 32 -7.06 2.37 9.17
C VAL A 32 -7.84 1.65 10.27
N PRO A 33 -7.70 0.31 10.43
CA PRO A 33 -8.29 -0.42 11.54
C PRO A 33 -7.81 0.11 12.90
N ALA A 34 -8.74 0.36 13.81
CA ALA A 34 -8.43 0.91 15.13
C ALA A 34 -7.45 0.04 15.95
N SER A 35 -7.43 -1.28 15.71
CA SER A 35 -6.53 -2.22 16.39
C SER A 35 -5.04 -2.01 16.09
N ILE A 36 -4.72 -1.31 15.00
CA ILE A 36 -3.33 -1.06 14.57
C ILE A 36 -3.04 0.41 14.24
N ALA A 37 -4.02 1.29 14.42
CA ALA A 37 -3.87 2.72 14.13
C ALA A 37 -2.83 3.35 15.08
N ILE A 38 -1.94 4.16 14.52
CA ILE A 38 -1.00 4.99 15.26
C ILE A 38 -1.81 6.10 15.95
N PRO A 39 -1.71 6.26 17.27
CA PRO A 39 -2.34 7.37 17.96
C PRO A 39 -1.90 8.71 17.36
N ARG A 40 -2.87 9.54 16.97
CA ARG A 40 -2.65 10.91 16.47
C ARG A 40 -3.37 11.88 17.40
N PRO A 41 -2.80 13.07 17.67
CA PRO A 41 -3.51 14.08 18.44
C PRO A 41 -4.74 14.53 17.65
N THR A 42 -5.85 14.72 18.37
CA THR A 42 -7.06 15.34 17.83
C THR A 42 -6.79 16.81 17.45
N PRO A 43 -7.58 17.40 16.54
CA PRO A 43 -7.49 18.84 16.25
C PRO A 43 -7.60 19.70 17.52
N GLU A 44 -8.34 19.23 18.52
CA GLU A 44 -8.53 19.94 19.77
C GLU A 44 -7.32 19.90 20.70
N GLU A 45 -6.64 18.76 20.77
CA GLU A 45 -5.36 18.63 21.48
C GLU A 45 -4.26 19.44 20.81
N VAL A 46 -4.23 19.49 19.47
CA VAL A 46 -3.29 20.35 18.72
C VAL A 46 -3.56 21.81 19.05
N ARG A 47 -4.82 22.27 18.97
CA ARG A 47 -5.20 23.66 19.32
C ARG A 47 -4.87 23.99 20.78
N LEU A 48 -5.04 23.04 21.70
CA LEU A 48 -4.64 23.21 23.10
C LEU A 48 -3.11 23.40 23.23
N ALA A 49 -2.32 22.57 22.56
CA ALA A 49 -0.87 22.68 22.55
C ALA A 49 -0.41 24.01 21.95
N GLU A 50 -1.03 24.46 20.85
CA GLU A 50 -0.71 25.74 20.19
C GLU A 50 -1.00 26.93 21.10
N ARG A 51 -2.16 26.97 21.75
CA ARG A 51 -2.49 28.02 22.72
C ARG A 51 -1.53 28.02 23.91
N SER A 52 -1.17 26.84 24.41
CA SER A 52 -0.25 26.70 25.54
C SER A 52 1.15 27.20 25.17
N LEU A 53 1.62 26.88 23.97
CA LEU A 53 2.89 27.39 23.47
C LEU A 53 2.87 28.91 23.28
N ALA A 54 1.77 29.46 22.75
CA ALA A 54 1.62 30.92 22.59
C ALA A 54 1.72 31.64 23.95
N ALA A 55 1.00 31.14 24.96
CA ALA A 55 1.05 31.69 26.32
C ALA A 55 2.44 31.57 26.97
N PHE A 56 3.15 30.45 26.72
CA PHE A 56 4.54 30.30 27.15
C PHE A 56 5.46 31.35 26.51
N LEU A 57 5.37 31.54 25.20
CA LEU A 57 6.21 32.49 24.47
C LEU A 57 5.91 33.94 24.84
N GLU A 58 4.66 34.28 25.17
CA GLU A 58 4.27 35.61 25.66
C GLU A 58 4.96 35.94 27.00
N ASN A 59 5.13 34.95 27.87
CA ASN A 59 5.74 35.11 29.20
C ASN A 59 7.23 34.74 29.24
N ALA A 60 7.81 34.30 28.12
CA ALA A 60 9.21 33.89 28.05
C ALA A 60 10.18 35.07 28.21
N ALA A 61 11.41 34.76 28.64
CA ALA A 61 12.51 35.72 28.73
C ALA A 61 12.82 36.36 27.36
N PRO A 62 13.31 37.61 27.31
CA PRO A 62 13.60 38.31 26.05
C PRO A 62 14.48 37.51 25.08
N GLU A 63 15.46 36.78 25.59
CA GLU A 63 16.39 35.97 24.80
C GLU A 63 15.68 34.82 24.09
N VAL A 64 14.68 34.21 24.73
CA VAL A 64 13.88 33.12 24.16
C VAL A 64 12.93 33.65 23.08
N LYS A 65 12.32 34.81 23.32
CA LYS A 65 11.50 35.51 22.31
C LYS A 65 12.32 35.86 21.08
N GLU A 66 13.53 36.39 21.28
CA GLU A 66 14.46 36.69 20.20
C GLU A 66 14.88 35.44 19.44
N LEU A 67 15.19 34.36 20.16
CA LEU A 67 15.55 33.09 19.57
C LEU A 67 14.43 32.53 18.69
N ASN A 68 13.18 32.57 19.16
CA ASN A 68 12.03 32.11 18.38
C ASN A 68 11.73 33.01 17.18
N ARG A 69 11.96 34.33 17.29
CA ARG A 69 11.84 35.27 16.17
C ARG A 69 12.89 34.99 15.09
N LYS A 70 14.13 34.70 15.50
CA LYS A 70 15.24 34.41 14.59
C LYS A 70 15.11 33.03 13.93
N TYR A 71 14.56 32.04 14.63
CA TYR A 71 14.40 30.67 14.17
C TYR A 71 12.97 30.15 14.39
N PRO A 72 11.98 30.61 13.60
CA PRO A 72 10.61 30.15 13.71
C PRO A 72 10.54 28.64 13.41
N GLY A 73 10.27 27.82 14.42
CA GLY A 73 10.28 26.35 14.34
C GLY A 73 11.26 25.64 15.28
N LEU A 74 12.14 26.39 15.96
CA LEU A 74 12.98 25.86 17.03
C LEU A 74 12.15 25.51 18.27
N ILE A 75 11.14 26.33 18.59
CA ILE A 75 10.14 26.07 19.64
C ILE A 75 8.76 26.09 18.96
N ALA A 76 8.24 24.93 18.59
CA ALA A 76 6.98 24.81 17.87
C ALA A 76 6.24 23.54 18.26
N VAL A 77 4.90 23.61 18.21
CA VAL A 77 4.06 22.41 18.20
C VAL A 77 4.30 21.70 16.88
N ARG A 78 4.72 20.44 16.93
CA ARG A 78 4.94 19.61 15.74
C ARG A 78 3.91 18.50 15.70
N VAL A 79 2.96 18.63 14.77
CA VAL A 79 2.01 17.57 14.48
C VAL A 79 2.72 16.54 13.58
N PRO A 80 2.69 15.24 13.93
CA PRO A 80 3.25 14.20 13.07
C PRO A 80 2.62 14.26 11.67
N PRO A 81 3.42 14.24 10.59
CA PRO A 81 2.89 14.31 9.24
C PRO A 81 1.97 13.12 8.96
N PRO A 82 1.00 13.24 8.04
CA PRO A 82 0.19 12.10 7.59
C PRO A 82 1.07 10.93 7.16
N ASN A 83 0.66 9.71 7.50
CA ASN A 83 1.36 8.51 7.06
C ASN A 83 1.22 8.37 5.54
N SER A 84 2.33 8.45 4.80
CA SER A 84 2.30 8.35 3.34
C SER A 84 1.85 6.97 2.84
N ALA A 85 2.02 5.91 3.65
CA ALA A 85 1.67 4.54 3.30
C ALA A 85 0.15 4.31 3.19
N VAL A 86 -0.67 5.26 3.66
CA VAL A 86 -2.14 5.22 3.55
C VAL A 86 -2.69 6.26 2.57
N ILE A 87 -1.85 7.11 1.95
CA ILE A 87 -2.30 8.13 1.00
C ILE A 87 -2.24 7.53 -0.40
N PRO A 88 -3.37 7.18 -1.02
CA PRO A 88 -3.33 6.43 -2.26
C PRO A 88 -2.57 7.18 -3.36
N ASN A 89 -1.62 6.48 -3.98
CA ASN A 89 -0.77 7.04 -5.02
C ASN A 89 -0.20 5.94 -5.91
N LEU A 90 -0.48 6.01 -7.21
CA LEU A 90 0.12 5.11 -8.19
C LEU A 90 1.37 5.73 -8.81
N ALA A 91 2.49 5.02 -8.71
CA ALA A 91 3.71 5.46 -9.36
C ALA A 91 3.53 5.47 -10.90
N PRO A 92 4.04 6.48 -11.63
CA PRO A 92 3.81 6.59 -13.08
C PRO A 92 4.16 5.35 -13.89
N TYR A 93 5.23 4.64 -13.49
CA TYR A 93 5.70 3.43 -14.17
C TYR A 93 4.82 2.19 -13.95
N PHE A 94 3.77 2.29 -13.12
CA PHE A 94 2.81 1.20 -12.86
C PHE A 94 1.52 1.30 -13.67
N GLN A 95 1.29 2.42 -14.38
CA GLN A 95 0.04 2.67 -15.13
C GLN A 95 -0.29 1.55 -16.12
N LYS A 96 0.67 1.13 -16.95
CA LYS A 96 0.46 0.07 -17.93
C LYS A 96 0.02 -1.26 -17.30
N LYS A 97 0.61 -1.63 -16.17
CA LYS A 97 0.26 -2.88 -15.47
C LYS A 97 -1.11 -2.75 -14.81
N HIS A 98 -1.41 -1.59 -14.22
CA HIS A 98 -2.74 -1.26 -13.70
C HIS A 98 -3.81 -1.37 -14.80
N GLU A 99 -3.61 -0.80 -15.98
CA GLU A 99 -4.52 -0.90 -17.13
C GLU A 99 -4.79 -2.36 -17.54
N THR A 100 -3.74 -3.19 -17.56
CA THR A 100 -3.88 -4.63 -17.85
C THR A 100 -4.74 -5.34 -16.79
N ASN A 101 -4.55 -5.02 -15.51
CA ASN A 101 -5.39 -5.56 -14.43
C ASN A 101 -6.84 -5.07 -14.56
N LEU A 102 -7.07 -3.82 -14.98
CA LEU A 102 -8.42 -3.30 -15.23
C LEU A 102 -9.15 -4.07 -16.34
N GLU A 103 -8.46 -4.49 -17.39
CA GLU A 103 -9.04 -5.34 -18.43
C GLU A 103 -9.49 -6.70 -17.88
N VAL A 104 -8.69 -7.30 -17.01
CA VAL A 104 -9.05 -8.56 -16.33
C VAL A 104 -10.23 -8.35 -15.37
N ALA A 105 -10.23 -7.28 -14.58
CA ALA A 105 -11.33 -6.93 -13.67
C ALA A 105 -12.65 -6.73 -14.41
N ARG A 106 -12.63 -6.08 -15.59
CA ARG A 106 -13.81 -5.87 -16.44
C ARG A 106 -14.38 -7.16 -17.02
N LYS A 107 -13.53 -8.16 -17.30
CA LYS A 107 -13.98 -9.49 -17.75
C LYS A 107 -14.69 -10.25 -16.63
N GLY A 108 -14.32 -9.98 -15.38
CA GLY A 108 -14.89 -10.65 -14.20
C GLY A 108 -14.58 -12.14 -14.18
N ASP A 109 -15.48 -12.92 -13.60
CA ASP A 109 -15.36 -14.39 -13.48
C ASP A 109 -14.08 -14.85 -12.75
N ILE A 110 -13.85 -14.25 -11.57
CA ILE A 110 -12.66 -14.48 -10.73
C ILE A 110 -13.10 -15.20 -9.45
N ASP A 111 -12.53 -16.38 -9.17
CA ASP A 111 -12.73 -17.10 -7.91
C ASP A 111 -11.83 -16.52 -6.80
N VAL A 112 -10.57 -16.24 -7.15
CA VAL A 112 -9.55 -15.79 -6.20
C VAL A 112 -8.73 -14.65 -6.79
N LEU A 113 -8.52 -13.62 -5.98
CA LEU A 113 -7.63 -12.52 -6.32
C LEU A 113 -6.30 -12.63 -5.56
N PHE A 114 -5.19 -12.63 -6.27
CA PHE A 114 -3.85 -12.46 -5.71
C PHE A 114 -3.48 -10.98 -5.82
N MET A 115 -3.31 -10.30 -4.68
CA MET A 115 -3.00 -8.87 -4.62
C MET A 115 -1.66 -8.64 -3.92
N GLY A 116 -0.81 -7.77 -4.46
CA GLY A 116 0.48 -7.45 -3.84
C GLY A 116 1.47 -6.73 -4.73
N ASP A 117 2.75 -6.97 -4.49
CA ASP A 117 3.89 -6.36 -5.18
C ASP A 117 4.57 -7.31 -6.20
N SER A 118 5.89 -7.22 -6.40
CA SER A 118 6.67 -8.08 -7.30
C SER A 118 6.62 -9.55 -6.94
N ILE A 119 6.59 -9.86 -5.64
CA ILE A 119 6.53 -11.24 -5.17
C ILE A 119 5.20 -11.87 -5.59
N THR A 120 4.12 -11.08 -5.62
CA THR A 120 2.84 -11.51 -6.17
C THR A 120 2.83 -11.47 -7.71
N ASP A 121 3.36 -10.42 -8.35
CA ASP A 121 3.42 -10.25 -9.82
C ASP A 121 4.03 -11.48 -10.50
N PHE A 122 5.14 -11.98 -9.96
CA PHE A 122 5.98 -13.00 -10.59
C PHE A 122 5.40 -14.42 -10.53
N TRP A 123 4.24 -14.64 -9.87
CA TRP A 123 3.40 -15.81 -10.14
C TRP A 123 2.96 -15.92 -11.61
N ARG A 124 3.08 -14.85 -12.41
CA ARG A 124 2.83 -14.86 -13.87
C ARG A 124 4.03 -15.26 -14.71
N ASN A 125 5.23 -15.28 -14.14
CA ASN A 125 6.43 -15.58 -14.91
C ASN A 125 6.47 -17.07 -15.27
N THR A 126 6.53 -17.38 -16.57
CA THR A 126 6.57 -18.75 -17.10
C THR A 126 7.95 -19.39 -16.98
N GLU A 127 9.00 -18.59 -16.94
CA GLU A 127 10.39 -19.04 -16.95
C GLU A 127 11.33 -18.04 -16.23
N GLY A 128 12.61 -18.41 -16.11
CA GLY A 128 13.64 -17.61 -15.46
C GLY A 128 13.79 -17.88 -13.97
N ALA A 129 14.62 -17.07 -13.31
CA ALA A 129 15.00 -17.26 -11.91
C ALA A 129 13.84 -17.09 -10.90
N PHE A 130 12.73 -16.50 -11.33
CA PHE A 130 11.55 -16.18 -10.52
C PHE A 130 10.26 -16.68 -11.19
N ALA A 131 10.28 -17.91 -11.72
CA ALA A 131 9.17 -18.49 -12.47
C ALA A 131 8.11 -19.11 -11.54
N GLY A 132 7.06 -18.34 -11.22
CA GLY A 132 5.94 -18.80 -10.39
C GLY A 132 4.75 -19.38 -11.16
N LYS A 133 4.64 -19.17 -12.47
CA LYS A 133 3.48 -19.65 -13.27
C LYS A 133 3.35 -21.17 -13.32
N PRO A 134 4.43 -21.97 -13.48
CA PRO A 134 4.32 -23.42 -13.41
C PRO A 134 3.75 -23.91 -12.06
N VAL A 135 4.08 -23.21 -10.97
CA VAL A 135 3.57 -23.49 -9.63
C VAL A 135 2.11 -23.09 -9.50
N LEU A 136 1.73 -21.92 -10.03
CA LEU A 136 0.34 -21.47 -10.08
C LEU A 136 -0.54 -22.53 -10.76
N ASP A 137 -0.11 -23.02 -11.92
CA ASP A 137 -0.87 -23.99 -12.71
C ASP A 137 -1.00 -25.32 -11.99
N LYS A 138 0.05 -25.76 -11.29
CA LYS A 138 0.07 -27.01 -10.53
C LYS A 138 -0.85 -26.97 -9.30
N TYR A 139 -0.88 -25.87 -8.55
CA TYR A 139 -1.60 -25.81 -7.25
C TYR A 139 -2.97 -25.16 -7.35
N PHE A 140 -3.15 -24.24 -8.30
CA PHE A 140 -4.33 -23.38 -8.40
C PHE A 140 -4.93 -23.34 -9.82
N GLY A 141 -4.44 -24.16 -10.75
CA GLY A 141 -4.89 -24.16 -12.15
C GLY A 141 -6.35 -24.57 -12.35
N ASN A 142 -6.99 -25.17 -11.34
CA ASN A 142 -8.43 -25.45 -11.32
C ASN A 142 -9.28 -24.27 -10.83
N LEU A 143 -8.66 -23.19 -10.37
CA LEU A 143 -9.33 -21.97 -9.89
C LEU A 143 -9.21 -20.86 -10.93
N LYS A 144 -10.20 -19.97 -10.98
CA LYS A 144 -10.11 -18.74 -11.78
C LYS A 144 -9.33 -17.68 -10.99
N VAL A 145 -8.01 -17.78 -11.01
CA VAL A 145 -7.12 -16.85 -10.31
C VAL A 145 -6.87 -15.60 -11.16
N ALA A 146 -7.19 -14.44 -10.61
CA ALA A 146 -6.67 -13.17 -11.09
C ALA A 146 -5.46 -12.76 -10.26
N ASN A 147 -4.36 -12.43 -10.92
CA ASN A 147 -3.19 -11.86 -10.25
C ASN A 147 -3.12 -10.37 -10.55
N PHE A 148 -3.25 -9.53 -9.53
CA PHE A 148 -3.11 -8.07 -9.58
C PHE A 148 -1.90 -7.59 -8.76
N GLY A 149 -0.86 -8.43 -8.64
CA GLY A 149 0.46 -8.00 -8.18
C GLY A 149 1.07 -7.00 -9.17
N ILE A 150 1.83 -6.01 -8.69
CA ILE A 150 2.62 -5.12 -9.54
C ILE A 150 4.02 -5.00 -8.96
N ALA A 151 5.04 -5.29 -9.77
CA ALA A 151 6.42 -5.23 -9.31
C ALA A 151 6.83 -3.87 -8.73
N GLY A 152 7.37 -3.86 -7.51
CA GLY A 152 7.78 -2.64 -6.79
C GLY A 152 6.64 -1.90 -6.07
N ASP A 153 5.41 -2.41 -6.13
CA ASP A 153 4.26 -1.71 -5.57
C ASP A 153 4.29 -1.63 -4.04
N THR A 154 3.54 -0.66 -3.52
CA THR A 154 3.50 -0.26 -2.10
C THR A 154 2.06 -0.25 -1.62
N THR A 155 1.85 -0.11 -0.30
CA THR A 155 0.48 -0.07 0.26
C THR A 155 -0.35 1.05 -0.35
N GLU A 156 0.22 2.24 -0.54
CA GLU A 156 -0.43 3.38 -1.18
C GLU A 156 -0.79 3.12 -2.66
N GLY A 157 0.04 2.36 -3.37
CA GLY A 157 -0.24 2.01 -4.76
C GLY A 157 -1.37 0.99 -4.88
N VAL A 158 -1.41 -0.04 -4.02
CA VAL A 158 -2.54 -0.97 -3.94
C VAL A 158 -3.84 -0.21 -3.62
N LEU A 159 -3.81 0.69 -2.65
CA LEU A 159 -4.97 1.53 -2.29
C LEU A 159 -5.49 2.31 -3.49
N TYR A 160 -4.59 2.94 -4.25
CA TYR A 160 -4.97 3.68 -5.45
C TYR A 160 -5.64 2.75 -6.45
N ARG A 161 -5.03 1.60 -6.76
CA ARG A 161 -5.52 0.68 -7.79
C ARG A 161 -6.88 0.11 -7.47
N LEU A 162 -7.12 -0.24 -6.20
CA LEU A 162 -8.43 -0.70 -5.72
C LEU A 162 -9.50 0.37 -5.93
N ARG A 163 -9.20 1.62 -5.53
CA ARG A 163 -10.12 2.76 -5.67
C ARG A 163 -10.38 3.14 -7.13
N ASN A 164 -9.39 2.94 -7.99
CA ASN A 164 -9.39 3.33 -9.39
C ASN A 164 -9.69 2.16 -10.36
N GLY A 165 -10.41 1.13 -9.88
CA GLY A 165 -11.15 0.20 -10.73
C GLY A 165 -10.79 -1.28 -10.55
N GLU A 166 -9.62 -1.61 -10.01
CA GLU A 166 -9.26 -3.01 -9.75
C GLU A 166 -10.09 -3.64 -8.61
N GLY A 167 -10.75 -2.81 -7.80
CA GLY A 167 -11.69 -3.23 -6.75
C GLY A 167 -13.15 -3.33 -7.19
N ARG A 168 -13.46 -3.33 -8.49
CA ARG A 168 -14.84 -3.22 -9.02
C ARG A 168 -15.10 -4.19 -10.16
N GLY A 169 -16.35 -4.57 -10.36
CA GLY A 169 -16.81 -5.36 -11.52
C GLY A 169 -16.75 -6.88 -11.34
N PHE A 170 -16.30 -7.38 -10.19
CA PHE A 170 -16.26 -8.81 -9.86
C PHE A 170 -16.36 -9.03 -8.35
N SER A 171 -16.57 -10.28 -7.94
CA SER A 171 -16.74 -10.66 -6.53
C SER A 171 -15.99 -11.97 -6.26
N PRO A 172 -14.67 -11.91 -5.96
CA PRO A 172 -13.91 -13.11 -5.64
C PRO A 172 -14.42 -13.72 -4.32
N LYS A 173 -14.25 -15.04 -4.15
CA LYS A 173 -14.54 -15.73 -2.90
C LYS A 173 -13.45 -15.47 -1.86
N ALA A 174 -12.20 -15.41 -2.33
CA ALA A 174 -11.04 -15.16 -1.50
C ALA A 174 -10.07 -14.14 -2.14
N VAL A 175 -9.36 -13.40 -1.30
CA VAL A 175 -8.22 -12.56 -1.70
C VAL A 175 -6.99 -13.05 -0.94
N MET A 176 -5.90 -13.36 -1.65
CA MET A 176 -4.58 -13.55 -1.03
C MET A 176 -3.81 -12.25 -1.14
N LEU A 177 -3.51 -11.62 0.01
CA LEU A 177 -2.83 -10.34 0.09
C LEU A 177 -1.46 -10.50 0.74
N MET A 178 -0.44 -9.97 0.07
CA MET A 178 0.87 -9.69 0.68
C MET A 178 1.42 -8.38 0.10
N ILE A 179 1.68 -7.39 0.96
CA ILE A 179 2.19 -6.07 0.55
C ILE A 179 2.97 -5.42 1.69
N GLY A 180 3.90 -4.53 1.35
CA GLY A 180 4.57 -3.64 2.30
C GLY A 180 6.10 -3.72 2.29
N THR A 181 6.70 -4.75 1.66
CA THR A 181 8.18 -4.85 1.64
C THR A 181 8.85 -3.67 0.95
N ASN A 182 8.19 -3.04 -0.03
CA ASN A 182 8.75 -1.90 -0.77
C ASN A 182 8.60 -0.56 -0.02
N ASN A 183 7.81 -0.53 1.06
CA ASN A 183 7.72 0.63 1.94
C ASN A 183 8.88 0.68 2.95
N THR A 184 9.60 -0.44 3.17
CA THR A 184 10.60 -0.57 4.25
C THR A 184 11.75 0.43 4.19
N ALA A 185 12.06 0.96 2.99
CA ALA A 185 13.08 2.00 2.80
C ALA A 185 12.62 3.41 3.20
N ARG A 186 11.30 3.66 3.25
CA ARG A 186 10.72 5.01 3.40
C ARG A 186 9.87 5.19 4.66
N ASN A 187 9.27 4.11 5.16
CA ASN A 187 8.33 4.14 6.26
C ASN A 187 8.83 3.35 7.47
N SER A 188 8.33 3.72 8.65
CA SER A 188 8.46 2.93 9.88
C SER A 188 7.60 1.66 9.83
N ALA A 189 7.87 0.69 10.70
CA ALA A 189 7.07 -0.54 10.76
C ALA A 189 5.59 -0.25 11.05
N ALA A 190 5.30 0.63 12.02
CA ALA A 190 3.94 1.03 12.36
C ALA A 190 3.21 1.69 11.18
N GLU A 191 3.87 2.59 10.45
CA GLU A 191 3.28 3.23 9.28
C GLU A 191 2.95 2.23 8.16
N ILE A 192 3.83 1.26 7.94
CA ILE A 192 3.60 0.20 6.94
C ILE A 192 2.44 -0.69 7.38
N ALA A 193 2.36 -1.03 8.67
CA ALA A 193 1.27 -1.81 9.21
C ALA A 193 -0.09 -1.09 9.05
N GLU A 194 -0.16 0.22 9.35
CA GLU A 194 -1.36 1.03 9.02
C GLU A 194 -1.71 0.97 7.54
N GLY A 195 -0.70 1.08 6.65
CA GLY A 195 -0.86 0.93 5.20
C GLY A 195 -1.49 -0.41 4.80
N VAL A 196 -0.99 -1.52 5.37
CA VAL A 196 -1.55 -2.86 5.15
C VAL A 196 -2.98 -2.92 5.67
N GLY A 197 -3.27 -2.39 6.86
CA GLY A 197 -4.63 -2.35 7.42
C GLY A 197 -5.59 -1.55 6.56
N ALA A 198 -5.15 -0.41 6.02
CA ALA A 198 -5.95 0.39 5.10
C ALA A 198 -6.27 -0.39 3.81
N VAL A 199 -5.31 -1.12 3.25
CA VAL A 199 -5.55 -2.03 2.11
C VAL A 199 -6.58 -3.10 2.48
N VAL A 200 -6.48 -3.70 3.66
CA VAL A 200 -7.45 -4.71 4.13
C VAL A 200 -8.86 -4.12 4.21
N LEU A 201 -9.04 -2.92 4.78
CA LEU A 201 -10.34 -2.25 4.83
C LEU A 201 -10.88 -1.93 3.44
N GLU A 202 -10.04 -1.43 2.54
CA GLU A 202 -10.46 -1.14 1.17
C GLU A 202 -10.86 -2.43 0.44
N LEU A 203 -10.13 -3.54 0.61
CA LEU A 203 -10.53 -4.85 0.08
C LEU A 203 -11.86 -5.34 0.65
N GLN A 204 -12.08 -5.20 1.97
CA GLN A 204 -13.36 -5.57 2.59
C GLN A 204 -14.53 -4.76 2.04
N LYS A 205 -14.28 -3.48 1.67
CA LYS A 205 -15.26 -2.59 1.04
C LYS A 205 -15.51 -2.93 -0.43
N CYS A 206 -14.44 -3.15 -1.20
CA CYS A 206 -14.51 -3.54 -2.61
C CYS A 206 -15.19 -4.90 -2.79
N PHE A 207 -14.88 -5.85 -1.90
CA PHE A 207 -15.34 -7.24 -1.97
C PHE A 207 -16.00 -7.67 -0.64
N PRO A 208 -17.23 -7.20 -0.35
CA PRO A 208 -17.88 -7.39 0.94
C PRO A 208 -18.14 -8.85 1.32
N LYS A 209 -18.13 -9.78 0.35
CA LYS A 209 -18.31 -11.21 0.56
C LYS A 209 -17.01 -12.01 0.58
N ALA A 210 -15.89 -11.41 0.17
CA ALA A 210 -14.62 -12.11 0.11
C ALA A 210 -14.03 -12.28 1.51
N LYS A 211 -13.41 -13.43 1.75
CA LYS A 211 -12.47 -13.65 2.86
C LYS A 211 -11.05 -13.28 2.39
N ILE A 212 -10.23 -12.74 3.28
CA ILE A 212 -8.87 -12.28 2.98
C ILE A 212 -7.88 -13.20 3.70
N LEU A 213 -7.02 -13.88 2.94
CA LEU A 213 -5.80 -14.50 3.45
C LEU A 213 -4.70 -13.43 3.45
N LEU A 214 -4.45 -12.83 4.62
CA LEU A 214 -3.39 -11.85 4.82
C LEU A 214 -2.09 -12.58 5.18
N LEU A 215 -1.11 -12.53 4.28
CA LEU A 215 0.19 -13.12 4.54
C LEU A 215 1.09 -12.15 5.31
N GLY A 216 1.90 -12.70 6.22
CA GLY A 216 3.08 -12.00 6.72
C GLY A 216 4.01 -11.64 5.58
N ILE A 217 4.63 -10.45 5.65
CA ILE A 217 5.66 -10.04 4.68
C ILE A 217 6.83 -11.02 4.82
N PHE A 218 7.28 -11.56 3.68
CA PHE A 218 8.35 -12.55 3.67
C PHE A 218 9.69 -11.96 4.13
N PRO A 219 10.53 -12.79 4.76
CA PRO A 219 11.84 -12.34 5.21
C PRO A 219 12.72 -12.08 3.98
N ARG A 220 13.46 -10.96 3.95
CA ARG A 220 14.42 -10.61 2.88
C ARG A 220 15.80 -10.29 3.44
N SER A 221 16.80 -10.19 2.57
CA SER A 221 18.20 -9.90 2.92
C SER A 221 18.81 -10.95 3.87
N THR A 222 19.97 -10.63 4.43
CA THR A 222 20.71 -11.45 5.41
C THR A 222 20.10 -11.34 6.81
N PRO A 223 20.35 -12.32 7.72
CA PRO A 223 19.74 -12.34 9.06
C PRO A 223 19.96 -11.08 9.90
N ASN A 224 21.10 -10.41 9.73
CA ASN A 224 21.49 -9.24 10.52
C ASN A 224 21.08 -7.90 9.88
N ASP A 225 20.44 -7.92 8.71
CA ASP A 225 19.95 -6.71 8.06
C ASP A 225 18.80 -6.10 8.88
N PRO A 226 18.83 -4.80 9.23
CA PRO A 226 17.75 -4.14 9.98
C PRO A 226 16.35 -4.31 9.37
N VAL A 227 16.25 -4.56 8.06
CA VAL A 227 14.97 -4.85 7.40
C VAL A 227 14.29 -6.11 7.96
N ARG A 228 15.05 -7.10 8.46
CA ARG A 228 14.54 -8.31 9.10
C ARG A 228 13.71 -7.98 10.32
N SER A 229 14.28 -7.19 11.24
CA SER A 229 13.60 -6.78 12.47
C SER A 229 12.41 -5.89 12.16
N LYS A 230 12.52 -4.98 11.17
CA LYS A 230 11.41 -4.15 10.72
C LYS A 230 10.25 -5.01 10.18
N ILE A 231 10.53 -6.02 9.35
CA ILE A 231 9.51 -6.94 8.83
C ILE A 231 8.86 -7.74 9.95
N ALA A 232 9.63 -8.23 10.91
CA ALA A 232 9.09 -8.93 12.09
C ALA A 232 8.14 -8.04 12.91
N GLU A 233 8.50 -6.76 13.09
CA GLU A 233 7.64 -5.79 13.76
C GLU A 233 6.34 -5.53 12.97
N ILE A 234 6.43 -5.34 11.66
CA ILE A 234 5.25 -5.18 10.79
C ILE A 234 4.33 -6.40 10.93
N ASN A 235 4.88 -7.61 10.78
CA ASN A 235 4.15 -8.87 10.86
C ASN A 235 3.45 -9.04 12.21
N SER A 236 4.13 -8.69 13.31
CA SER A 236 3.55 -8.69 14.66
C SER A 236 2.34 -7.75 14.76
N ILE A 237 2.40 -6.55 14.17
CA ILE A 237 1.28 -5.60 14.19
C ILE A 237 0.13 -6.10 13.30
N ILE A 238 0.39 -6.46 12.04
CA ILE A 238 -0.69 -6.83 11.10
C ILE A 238 -1.35 -8.17 11.45
N SER A 239 -0.68 -9.04 12.23
CA SER A 239 -1.29 -10.27 12.75
C SER A 239 -2.56 -10.00 13.58
N LYS A 240 -2.64 -8.83 14.22
CA LYS A 240 -3.80 -8.38 15.02
C LYS A 240 -5.02 -8.05 14.17
N LEU A 241 -4.89 -8.00 12.84
CA LEU A 241 -6.01 -7.85 11.93
C LEU A 241 -6.80 -9.14 11.74
N HIS A 242 -6.26 -10.29 12.18
CA HIS A 242 -6.97 -11.55 12.15
C HIS A 242 -8.25 -11.47 13.00
N ASP A 243 -9.39 -11.75 12.39
CA ASP A 243 -10.70 -11.78 13.07
C ASP A 243 -11.32 -13.19 13.10
N GLY A 244 -10.71 -14.17 12.44
CA GLY A 244 -11.20 -15.56 12.36
C GLY A 244 -12.42 -15.75 11.46
N ASP A 245 -12.94 -14.69 10.83
CA ASP A 245 -14.13 -14.71 10.00
C ASP A 245 -13.81 -14.21 8.57
N ARG A 246 -13.55 -12.91 8.43
CA ARG A 246 -13.25 -12.28 7.15
C ARG A 246 -11.77 -12.12 6.87
N ILE A 247 -10.93 -12.01 7.90
CA ILE A 247 -9.49 -11.78 7.79
C ILE A 247 -8.75 -12.93 8.49
N HIS A 248 -7.96 -13.64 7.70
CA HIS A 248 -7.18 -14.81 8.11
C HIS A 248 -5.71 -14.50 7.95
N TYR A 249 -5.01 -14.29 9.07
CA TYR A 249 -3.57 -14.04 9.03
C TYR A 249 -2.79 -15.35 8.95
N LEU A 250 -1.76 -15.40 8.12
CA LEU A 250 -0.86 -16.54 8.00
C LEU A 250 0.58 -16.08 7.76
N ASP A 251 1.47 -16.41 8.69
CA ASP A 251 2.91 -16.22 8.52
C ASP A 251 3.57 -17.53 8.06
N ILE A 252 4.20 -17.48 6.89
CA ILE A 252 4.97 -18.61 6.34
C ILE A 252 6.46 -18.29 6.22
N GLY A 253 6.90 -17.14 6.74
CA GLY A 253 8.25 -16.60 6.57
C GLY A 253 9.34 -17.58 6.99
N ALA A 254 9.14 -18.28 8.11
CA ALA A 254 10.08 -19.27 8.63
C ALA A 254 10.34 -20.44 7.65
N LYS A 255 9.42 -20.75 6.74
CA LYS A 255 9.59 -21.82 5.75
C LYS A 255 10.62 -21.49 4.67
N PHE A 256 10.98 -20.22 4.53
CA PHE A 256 12.01 -19.77 3.58
C PHE A 256 13.42 -19.75 4.18
N LEU A 257 13.56 -20.09 5.47
CA LEU A 257 14.81 -19.95 6.20
C LEU A 257 15.47 -21.30 6.45
N ASP A 258 16.81 -21.30 6.45
CA ASP A 258 17.59 -22.41 7.01
C ASP A 258 17.65 -22.34 8.55
N ALA A 259 18.30 -23.33 9.17
CA ALA A 259 18.45 -23.40 10.63
C ALA A 259 19.28 -22.25 11.23
N GLN A 260 20.05 -21.53 10.41
CA GLN A 260 20.85 -20.37 10.79
C GLN A 260 20.11 -19.04 10.51
N GLY A 261 18.88 -19.12 9.99
CA GLY A 261 18.05 -17.97 9.65
C GLY A 261 18.38 -17.31 8.31
N ASN A 262 19.28 -17.89 7.50
CA ASN A 262 19.55 -17.38 6.15
C ASN A 262 18.43 -17.77 5.20
N ILE A 263 18.33 -17.04 4.08
CA ILE A 263 17.49 -17.47 2.95
C ILE A 263 18.39 -18.23 1.97
N PRO A 264 18.17 -19.54 1.75
CA PRO A 264 18.90 -20.30 0.74
C PRO A 264 18.69 -19.70 -0.65
N ARG A 265 19.77 -19.62 -1.45
CA ARG A 265 19.70 -19.04 -2.80
C ARG A 265 18.79 -19.82 -3.73
N GLU A 266 18.64 -21.13 -3.54
CA GLU A 266 17.69 -21.89 -4.34
C GLU A 266 16.22 -21.59 -3.98
N ILE A 267 15.94 -20.96 -2.83
CA ILE A 267 14.61 -20.54 -2.40
C ILE A 267 14.33 -19.10 -2.85
N MET A 268 15.27 -18.16 -2.63
CA MET A 268 15.22 -16.81 -3.18
C MET A 268 16.59 -16.40 -3.70
N THR A 269 16.73 -16.32 -5.01
CA THR A 269 18.03 -16.15 -5.70
C THR A 269 18.77 -14.88 -5.31
N ASP A 270 18.01 -13.83 -4.98
CA ASP A 270 18.46 -12.49 -4.58
C ASP A 270 18.11 -12.14 -3.13
N ALA A 271 17.75 -13.14 -2.32
CA ALA A 271 17.27 -12.98 -0.95
C ALA A 271 16.03 -12.06 -0.83
N LEU A 272 15.19 -11.98 -1.86
CA LEU A 272 13.94 -11.22 -1.85
C LEU A 272 12.81 -11.93 -2.62
N HIS A 273 13.06 -12.26 -3.88
CA HIS A 273 12.06 -12.82 -4.77
C HIS A 273 12.14 -14.36 -4.76
N PRO A 274 10.99 -15.05 -4.58
CA PRO A 274 10.96 -16.51 -4.67
C PRO A 274 11.44 -17.01 -6.02
N SER A 275 12.29 -18.03 -6.00
CA SER A 275 12.51 -18.90 -7.16
C SER A 275 11.29 -19.79 -7.39
N THR A 276 11.29 -20.63 -8.42
CA THR A 276 10.26 -21.67 -8.57
C THR A 276 10.14 -22.53 -7.32
N LYS A 277 11.25 -22.95 -6.69
CA LYS A 277 11.22 -23.70 -5.41
C LYS A 277 10.65 -22.86 -4.27
N GLY A 278 10.96 -21.57 -4.21
CA GLY A 278 10.35 -20.66 -3.25
C GLY A 278 8.82 -20.53 -3.45
N TYR A 279 8.37 -20.42 -4.70
CA TYR A 279 6.95 -20.44 -5.02
C TYR A 279 6.28 -21.77 -4.63
N GLU A 280 6.97 -22.91 -4.76
CA GLU A 280 6.43 -24.19 -4.30
C GLU A 280 6.22 -24.23 -2.79
N ILE A 281 7.20 -23.75 -2.00
CA ILE A 281 7.06 -23.62 -0.55
C ILE A 281 5.86 -22.73 -0.19
N TRP A 282 5.69 -21.62 -0.92
CA TRP A 282 4.54 -20.73 -0.73
C TRP A 282 3.23 -21.47 -1.06
N ALA A 283 3.12 -22.07 -2.25
CA ALA A 283 1.91 -22.74 -2.70
C ALA A 283 1.47 -23.85 -1.74
N GLU A 284 2.39 -24.69 -1.31
CA GLU A 284 2.15 -25.77 -0.34
C GLU A 284 1.61 -25.25 0.98
N ALA A 285 2.14 -24.13 1.47
CA ALA A 285 1.74 -23.56 2.74
C ALA A 285 0.35 -22.91 2.69
N VAL A 286 -0.06 -22.36 1.54
CA VAL A 286 -1.30 -21.57 1.43
C VAL A 286 -2.45 -22.29 0.74
N LYS A 287 -2.20 -23.40 0.03
CA LYS A 287 -3.25 -24.11 -0.72
C LYS A 287 -4.46 -24.47 0.13
N GLU A 288 -4.24 -25.23 1.20
CA GLU A 288 -5.34 -25.67 2.06
C GLU A 288 -6.04 -24.50 2.79
N PRO A 289 -5.31 -23.55 3.42
CA PRO A 289 -5.94 -22.35 3.99
C PRO A 289 -6.80 -21.60 2.98
N LEU A 290 -6.27 -21.33 1.78
CA LEU A 290 -6.99 -20.57 0.75
C LEU A 290 -8.23 -21.32 0.25
N GLU A 291 -8.14 -22.64 0.06
CA GLU A 291 -9.28 -23.48 -0.31
C GLU A 291 -10.39 -23.49 0.74
N LYS A 292 -10.04 -23.46 2.03
CA LYS A 292 -11.04 -23.33 3.11
C LYS A 292 -11.76 -21.99 3.06
N LEU A 293 -11.08 -20.91 2.69
CA LEU A 293 -11.70 -19.58 2.60
C LEU A 293 -12.70 -19.46 1.45
N MET A 294 -12.52 -20.25 0.39
CA MET A 294 -13.43 -20.25 -0.77
C MET A 294 -14.73 -21.05 -0.54
N ARG A 295 -14.83 -21.79 0.55
CA ARG A 295 -16.06 -22.50 0.96
C ARG A 295 -16.97 -21.58 1.76
#